data_AF-A0A7X8ZCI3-F1
#
_entry.id   AF-A0A7X8ZCI3-F1
#
_cell.length_a   1.000
_cell.length_b   1.000
_cell.length_c   1.000
_cell.angle_alpha   90.00
_cell.angle_beta   90.00
_cell.angle_gamma   90.00
#
_symmetry.space_group_name_H-M   'P 1'
#
loop_
_entity.id
_entity.type
_entity.pdbx_description
1 polymer ?
#
loop_
_entity_poly.entity_id
_entity_poly.type
_entity_poly.pdbx_seq_one_letter_code
_entity_poly.pdbx_strand_id
1 'polypeptide(L)'
;MVYKGWRPGAVLSGWSAVRYWNIPFIDAAVCVEDFLEGLTHVTVYKYRQRYRKAGQRVGYCRIPTPGKYFYRDEERGILVASPELTYMQIVKDIDIHLAILVAICFCAYPRGMYSEPLTTPRKLRDCARALKGMRGRRKALRALKYAKEGCNSPREALVFMALSLPNALGGMGLRTLRFNRRFVFRAKSTRRGAEPVERFADFALEKYKVVIEYNSLTHHASAEAQMKDVRRQMEFASLGFECVNMYTSQMSDPSDFEQFALYLFSQVLGKRLRIRIPRFWQMRLRIQELIVEPPIEPEVVDDRDRYAAVLDMRERQVRYSYPLVLRLFQGPSFWGFVDWRWKWSAAQEARARRWLRFVDRTSSGRDGSVGVGWGGASVGSFSGRNYQGIPVLST
;
A
#
# COMPACT_ATOMS: atom_id res chain seq x y z
N MET A 1 7.07 -17.71 20.87
CA MET A 1 6.55 -17.02 22.07
C MET A 1 5.46 -17.87 22.70
N VAL A 2 5.65 -18.33 23.94
CA VAL A 2 4.62 -19.03 24.72
C VAL A 2 3.78 -17.98 25.46
N TYR A 3 2.49 -17.87 25.15
CA TYR A 3 1.60 -16.88 25.77
C TYR A 3 1.12 -17.37 27.16
N LYS A 4 2.00 -17.35 28.17
CA LYS A 4 1.60 -17.65 29.57
C LYS A 4 0.55 -16.63 30.06
N GLY A 5 -0.57 -17.11 30.61
CA GLY A 5 -1.64 -16.27 31.19
C GLY A 5 -2.60 -15.64 30.18
N TRP A 6 -2.91 -16.33 29.07
CA TRP A 6 -3.92 -15.92 28.10
C TRP A 6 -5.34 -16.08 28.66
N ARG A 7 -6.17 -15.03 28.61
CA ARG A 7 -7.53 -15.09 29.19
C ARG A 7 -8.45 -15.96 28.33
N PRO A 8 -9.20 -16.92 28.90
CA PRO A 8 -10.14 -17.73 28.13
C PRO A 8 -11.15 -16.87 27.36
N GLY A 9 -11.27 -17.13 26.05
CA GLY A 9 -12.16 -16.40 25.14
C GLY A 9 -11.62 -15.06 24.62
N ALA A 10 -10.40 -14.65 25.02
CA ALA A 10 -9.69 -13.55 24.39
C ALA A 10 -9.10 -14.00 23.04
N VAL A 11 -9.18 -13.14 22.03
CA VAL A 11 -8.74 -13.43 20.66
C VAL A 11 -7.64 -12.46 20.26
N LEU A 12 -6.48 -12.97 19.83
CA LEU A 12 -5.41 -12.18 19.24
C LEU A 12 -5.94 -11.57 17.93
N SER A 13 -5.84 -10.24 17.80
CA SER A 13 -6.67 -9.51 16.83
C SER A 13 -5.98 -8.28 16.24
N GLY A 14 -6.59 -7.68 15.23
CA GLY A 14 -6.11 -6.46 14.57
C GLY A 14 -4.67 -6.61 14.10
N TRP A 15 -3.87 -5.57 14.30
CA TRP A 15 -2.46 -5.55 13.89
C TRP A 15 -1.57 -6.61 14.57
N SER A 16 -1.92 -7.12 15.76
CA SER A 16 -1.17 -8.25 16.33
C SER A 16 -1.46 -9.56 15.60
N ALA A 17 -2.69 -9.72 15.09
CA ALA A 17 -3.01 -10.85 14.23
C ALA A 17 -2.36 -10.71 12.84
N VAL A 18 -2.20 -9.50 12.31
CA VAL A 18 -1.41 -9.25 11.08
C VAL A 18 0.01 -9.79 11.24
N ARG A 19 0.69 -9.42 12.33
CA ARG A 19 2.03 -9.94 12.63
C ARG A 19 2.03 -11.46 12.83
N TYR A 20 1.05 -12.00 13.53
CA TYR A 20 0.93 -13.44 13.77
C TYR A 20 0.86 -14.25 12.46
N TRP A 21 0.04 -13.79 11.51
CA TRP A 21 -0.16 -14.48 10.23
C TRP A 21 1.00 -14.27 9.24
N ASN A 22 1.97 -13.41 9.58
CA ASN A 22 3.08 -13.03 8.71
C ASN A 22 2.59 -12.66 7.29
N ILE A 23 1.66 -11.69 7.23
CA ILE A 23 1.00 -11.32 5.97
C ILE A 23 2.07 -10.95 4.92
N PRO A 24 2.06 -11.59 3.73
CA PRO A 24 3.09 -11.34 2.71
C PRO A 24 3.16 -9.86 2.34
N PHE A 25 4.38 -9.32 2.23
CA PHE A 25 4.66 -7.97 1.74
C PHE A 25 4.02 -6.85 2.56
N ILE A 26 3.52 -7.13 3.77
CA ILE A 26 2.80 -6.14 4.56
C ILE A 26 3.71 -4.99 5.00
N ASP A 27 4.98 -5.27 5.27
CA ASP A 27 5.94 -4.27 5.74
C ASP A 27 6.31 -3.28 4.62
N ALA A 28 6.19 -3.69 3.36
CA ALA A 28 6.30 -2.81 2.20
C ALA A 28 5.04 -1.96 1.95
N ALA A 29 3.96 -2.17 2.72
CA ALA A 29 2.75 -1.38 2.65
C ALA A 29 2.56 -0.47 3.88
N VAL A 30 3.05 -0.90 5.05
CA VAL A 30 2.96 -0.19 6.33
C VAL A 30 4.06 -0.62 7.30
N CYS A 31 4.43 0.26 8.22
CA CYS A 31 5.08 -0.14 9.48
C CYS A 31 4.02 -0.73 10.43
N VAL A 32 4.08 -2.04 10.73
CA VAL A 32 3.08 -2.71 11.59
C VAL A 32 3.23 -2.26 13.05
N GLU A 33 4.44 -1.94 13.46
CA GLU A 33 4.84 -1.49 14.79
C GLU A 33 4.13 -0.20 15.17
N ASP A 34 3.97 0.73 14.22
CA ASP A 34 3.26 2.00 14.41
C ASP A 34 1.81 1.79 14.83
N PHE A 35 1.16 0.77 14.28
CA PHE A 35 -0.22 0.45 14.62
C PHE A 35 -0.36 -0.32 15.92
N LEU A 36 0.69 -1.04 16.32
CA LEU A 36 0.72 -1.79 17.57
C LEU A 36 0.99 -0.89 18.77
N GLU A 37 1.79 0.17 18.60
CA GLU A 37 2.19 1.10 19.67
C GLU A 37 2.79 0.35 20.88
N GLY A 38 3.57 -0.71 20.62
CA GLY A 38 4.16 -1.57 21.65
C GLY A 38 3.16 -2.46 22.41
N LEU A 39 1.90 -2.53 21.99
CA LEU A 39 0.84 -3.29 22.66
C LEU A 39 0.44 -4.55 21.89
N THR A 40 0.03 -5.58 22.63
CA THR A 40 -0.68 -6.73 22.05
C THR A 40 -2.16 -6.41 21.91
N HIS A 41 -2.67 -6.45 20.69
CA HIS A 41 -4.07 -6.23 20.36
C HIS A 41 -4.92 -7.48 20.58
N VAL A 42 -5.91 -7.35 21.44
CA VAL A 42 -6.81 -8.44 21.84
C VAL A 42 -8.25 -8.00 21.69
N THR A 43 -9.12 -8.87 21.19
CA THR A 43 -10.56 -8.61 21.13
C THR A 43 -11.31 -9.67 21.92
N VAL A 44 -12.27 -9.23 22.73
CA VAL A 44 -13.24 -10.10 23.39
C VAL A 44 -14.63 -9.89 22.79
N TYR A 45 -15.45 -10.94 22.77
CA TYR A 45 -16.77 -10.92 22.12
C TYR A 45 -17.93 -10.96 23.11
N LYS A 46 -17.66 -11.15 24.41
CA LYS A 46 -18.64 -10.99 25.49
C LYS A 46 -18.20 -9.85 26.40
N TYR A 47 -19.11 -8.94 26.74
CA TYR A 47 -18.80 -7.77 27.55
C TYR A 47 -18.17 -8.15 28.91
N ARG A 48 -18.72 -9.17 29.57
CA ARG A 48 -18.20 -9.71 30.85
C ARG A 48 -16.78 -10.27 30.78
N GLN A 49 -16.27 -10.55 29.57
CA GLN A 49 -14.91 -11.02 29.35
C GLN A 49 -13.92 -9.87 29.12
N ARG A 50 -14.35 -8.61 29.19
CA ARG A 50 -13.43 -7.46 29.15
C ARG A 50 -12.57 -7.41 30.41
N TYR A 51 -11.33 -6.98 30.24
CA TYR A 51 -10.35 -6.79 31.32
C TYR A 51 -9.38 -5.69 30.94
N ARG A 52 -8.53 -5.33 31.91
CA ARG A 52 -7.34 -4.51 31.70
C ARG A 52 -6.13 -5.35 32.08
N LYS A 53 -5.09 -5.30 31.24
CA LYS A 53 -3.80 -5.94 31.48
C LYS A 53 -2.73 -5.04 30.86
N ALA A 54 -1.66 -4.75 31.62
CA ALA A 54 -0.53 -4.01 31.10
C ALA A 54 0.04 -4.69 29.85
N GLY A 55 0.47 -3.89 28.85
CA GLY A 55 0.97 -4.40 27.57
C GLY A 55 -0.12 -4.93 26.61
N GLN A 56 -1.41 -4.83 26.95
CA GLN A 56 -2.50 -5.27 26.07
C GLN A 56 -3.52 -4.16 25.78
N ARG A 57 -3.86 -4.01 24.49
CA ARG A 57 -4.99 -3.22 24.03
C ARG A 57 -6.20 -4.14 23.87
N VAL A 58 -7.05 -4.19 24.90
CA VAL A 58 -8.25 -5.06 24.93
C VAL A 58 -9.47 -4.32 24.38
N GLY A 59 -9.85 -4.68 23.15
CA GLY A 59 -11.08 -4.24 22.49
C GLY A 59 -12.28 -5.15 22.81
N TYR A 60 -13.47 -4.59 22.71
CA TYR A 60 -14.73 -5.35 22.79
C TYR A 60 -15.48 -5.24 21.46
N CYS A 61 -15.89 -6.38 20.91
CA CYS A 61 -16.74 -6.45 19.74
C CYS A 61 -18.09 -7.07 20.11
N ARG A 62 -19.18 -6.32 19.94
CA ARG A 62 -20.55 -6.81 20.16
C ARG A 62 -21.18 -7.47 18.92
N ILE A 63 -20.51 -7.40 17.77
CA ILE A 63 -21.04 -7.96 16.53
C ILE A 63 -20.98 -9.49 16.63
N PRO A 64 -22.09 -10.20 16.39
CA PRO A 64 -22.07 -11.66 16.31
C PRO A 64 -21.09 -12.11 15.22
N THR A 65 -19.99 -12.72 15.64
CA THR A 65 -18.95 -13.23 14.74
C THR A 65 -19.07 -14.76 14.68
N PRO A 66 -19.28 -15.34 13.50
CA PRO A 66 -19.32 -16.80 13.33
C PRO A 66 -18.05 -17.48 13.83
N GLY A 67 -18.21 -18.64 14.48
CA GLY A 67 -17.12 -19.41 15.10
C GLY A 67 -15.95 -19.71 14.15
N LYS A 68 -16.25 -19.95 12.87
CA LYS A 68 -15.25 -20.22 11.81
C LYS A 68 -14.22 -19.12 11.58
N TYR A 69 -14.42 -17.92 12.11
CA TYR A 69 -13.46 -16.82 12.02
C TYR A 69 -12.53 -16.72 13.23
N PHE A 70 -12.56 -17.73 14.12
CA PHE A 70 -11.63 -17.90 15.21
C PHE A 70 -10.78 -19.14 14.96
N TYR A 71 -9.48 -18.93 14.79
CA TYR A 71 -8.48 -19.98 14.66
C TYR A 71 -7.95 -20.33 16.06
N ARG A 72 -7.80 -21.62 16.35
CA ARG A 72 -7.18 -22.09 17.58
C ARG A 72 -5.76 -22.53 17.27
N ASP A 73 -4.79 -21.84 17.87
CA ASP A 73 -3.39 -22.23 17.84
C ASP A 73 -3.13 -23.10 19.07
N GLU A 74 -3.08 -24.42 18.86
CA GLU A 74 -2.88 -25.39 19.95
C GLU A 74 -1.46 -25.32 20.52
N GLU A 75 -0.45 -25.13 19.67
CA GLU A 75 0.96 -25.01 20.07
C GLU A 75 1.16 -23.84 21.05
N ARG A 76 0.52 -22.71 20.77
CA ARG A 76 0.63 -21.50 21.61
C ARG A 76 -0.48 -21.36 22.65
N GLY A 77 -1.51 -22.22 22.61
CA GLY A 77 -2.64 -22.21 23.53
C GLY A 77 -3.54 -20.96 23.44
N ILE A 78 -3.66 -20.35 22.26
CA ILE A 78 -4.39 -19.09 22.07
C ILE A 78 -5.49 -19.19 21.00
N LEU A 79 -6.42 -18.25 21.04
CA LEU A 79 -7.34 -17.99 19.92
C LEU A 79 -6.85 -16.80 19.11
N VAL A 80 -6.87 -16.92 17.79
CA VAL A 80 -6.45 -15.89 16.83
C VAL A 80 -7.60 -15.58 15.88
N ALA A 81 -7.77 -14.31 15.53
CA ALA A 81 -8.68 -13.94 14.45
C ALA A 81 -8.21 -14.56 13.14
N SER A 82 -9.09 -15.19 12.36
CA SER A 82 -8.72 -15.70 11.03
C SER A 82 -8.17 -14.58 10.14
N PRO A 83 -7.46 -14.87 9.04
CA PRO A 83 -6.99 -13.84 8.13
C PRO A 83 -8.12 -12.89 7.68
N GLU A 84 -9.31 -13.43 7.42
CA GLU A 84 -10.45 -12.61 6.98
C GLU A 84 -10.98 -11.67 8.05
N LEU A 85 -11.07 -12.15 9.29
CA LEU A 85 -11.48 -11.32 10.42
C LEU A 85 -10.41 -10.29 10.76
N THR A 86 -9.14 -10.66 10.63
CA THR A 86 -7.99 -9.76 10.83
C THR A 86 -8.06 -8.58 9.87
N TYR A 87 -8.25 -8.83 8.56
CA TYR A 87 -8.47 -7.78 7.57
C TYR A 87 -9.64 -6.86 7.97
N MET A 88 -10.77 -7.44 8.36
CA MET A 88 -11.94 -6.66 8.78
C MET A 88 -11.68 -5.79 10.02
N GLN A 89 -10.83 -6.24 10.95
CA GLN A 89 -10.47 -5.51 12.16
C GLN A 89 -9.55 -4.32 11.89
N ILE A 90 -8.62 -4.41 10.94
CA ILE A 90 -7.65 -3.34 10.64
C ILE A 90 -8.19 -2.31 9.63
N VAL A 91 -9.12 -2.70 8.75
CA VAL A 91 -9.60 -1.79 7.68
C VAL A 91 -10.16 -0.50 8.24
N LYS A 92 -10.80 -0.50 9.42
CA LYS A 92 -11.36 0.73 10.03
C LYS A 92 -10.30 1.83 10.23
N ASP A 93 -9.03 1.46 10.43
CA ASP A 93 -7.94 2.35 10.82
C ASP A 93 -7.17 2.96 9.62
N ILE A 94 -7.36 2.42 8.42
CA ILE A 94 -6.58 2.78 7.20
C ILE A 94 -7.44 3.42 6.10
N ASP A 95 -6.86 4.15 5.16
CA ASP A 95 -7.61 4.71 4.03
C ASP A 95 -8.01 3.64 2.98
N ILE A 96 -8.73 4.05 1.92
CA ILE A 96 -9.24 3.11 0.92
C ILE A 96 -8.14 2.49 0.05
N HIS A 97 -7.08 3.22 -0.28
CA HIS A 97 -5.97 2.72 -1.09
C HIS A 97 -5.20 1.67 -0.30
N LEU A 98 -4.87 1.98 0.95
CA LEU A 98 -4.19 1.04 1.82
C LEU A 98 -5.06 -0.19 2.13
N ALA A 99 -6.38 -0.03 2.27
CA ALA A 99 -7.29 -1.15 2.41
C ALA A 99 -7.37 -2.05 1.16
N ILE A 100 -7.09 -1.52 -0.04
CA ILE A 100 -6.97 -2.31 -1.28
C ILE A 100 -5.63 -3.03 -1.30
N LEU A 101 -4.53 -2.31 -1.05
CA LEU A 101 -3.17 -2.86 -1.04
C LEU A 101 -3.04 -4.02 -0.04
N VAL A 102 -3.46 -3.80 1.21
CA VAL A 102 -3.44 -4.83 2.24
C VAL A 102 -4.33 -6.01 1.87
N ALA A 103 -5.49 -5.79 1.23
CA ALA A 103 -6.31 -6.90 0.76
C ALA A 103 -5.59 -7.76 -0.30
N ILE A 104 -4.80 -7.13 -1.18
CA ILE A 104 -3.95 -7.82 -2.15
C ILE A 104 -2.87 -8.63 -1.42
N CYS A 105 -2.19 -8.05 -0.43
CA CYS A 105 -1.19 -8.74 0.42
C CYS A 105 -1.76 -9.99 1.12
N PHE A 106 -2.97 -9.90 1.68
CA PHE A 106 -3.66 -11.07 2.29
C PHE A 106 -3.95 -12.20 1.28
N CYS A 107 -4.04 -11.86 -0.02
CA CYS A 107 -4.31 -12.80 -1.11
C CYS A 107 -3.06 -13.08 -1.98
N ALA A 108 -1.88 -12.69 -1.50
CA ALA A 108 -0.62 -12.80 -2.22
C ALA A 108 -0.03 -14.21 -2.10
N TYR A 109 0.90 -14.50 -3.01
CA TYR A 109 1.54 -15.80 -3.19
C TYR A 109 3.01 -15.66 -2.74
N PRO A 110 3.30 -15.80 -1.43
CA PRO A 110 4.58 -15.36 -0.83
C PRO A 110 5.81 -16.08 -1.39
N ARG A 111 5.66 -17.31 -1.90
CA ARG A 111 6.74 -18.10 -2.48
C ARG A 111 6.55 -18.33 -3.98
N GLY A 112 5.93 -17.35 -4.65
CA GLY A 112 5.61 -17.42 -6.07
C GLY A 112 4.35 -18.23 -6.37
N MET A 113 4.06 -18.42 -7.67
CA MET A 113 2.76 -18.88 -8.16
C MET A 113 2.36 -20.31 -7.77
N TYR A 114 3.30 -21.11 -7.26
CA TYR A 114 3.03 -22.45 -6.75
C TYR A 114 2.72 -22.48 -5.24
N SER A 115 2.76 -21.33 -4.56
CA SER A 115 2.39 -21.22 -3.15
C SER A 115 0.90 -20.95 -2.94
N GLU A 116 0.38 -21.30 -1.77
CA GLU A 116 -1.01 -21.01 -1.42
C GLU A 116 -1.15 -19.66 -0.69
N PRO A 117 -2.14 -18.82 -1.06
CA PRO A 117 -2.41 -17.60 -0.33
C PRO A 117 -3.12 -17.90 1.01
N LEU A 118 -2.89 -17.05 2.02
CA LEU A 118 -3.53 -17.18 3.34
C LEU A 118 -5.07 -17.14 3.26
N THR A 119 -5.60 -16.36 2.31
CA THR A 119 -7.03 -16.26 2.04
C THR A 119 -7.26 -15.84 0.59
N THR A 120 -8.52 -15.61 0.22
CA THR A 120 -8.90 -15.15 -1.11
C THR A 120 -9.81 -13.92 -1.03
N PRO A 121 -9.89 -13.09 -2.10
CA PRO A 121 -10.82 -11.97 -2.13
C PRO A 121 -12.28 -12.38 -1.92
N ARG A 122 -12.65 -13.61 -2.30
CA ARG A 122 -13.96 -14.20 -2.03
C ARG A 122 -14.17 -14.42 -0.53
N LYS A 123 -13.25 -15.12 0.14
CA LYS A 123 -13.34 -15.38 1.59
C LYS A 123 -13.38 -14.07 2.40
N LEU A 124 -12.55 -13.09 2.05
CA LEU A 124 -12.56 -11.75 2.64
C LEU A 124 -13.93 -11.07 2.49
N ARG A 125 -14.53 -11.15 1.30
CA ARG A 125 -15.84 -10.56 1.02
C ARG A 125 -16.97 -11.25 1.77
N ASP A 126 -16.91 -12.56 1.89
CA ASP A 126 -17.91 -13.33 2.62
C ASP A 126 -17.85 -13.04 4.13
N CYS A 127 -16.64 -12.88 4.69
CA CYS A 127 -16.45 -12.38 6.05
C CYS A 127 -17.03 -10.96 6.23
N ALA A 128 -16.70 -10.03 5.33
CA ALA A 128 -17.24 -8.67 5.36
C ALA A 128 -18.79 -8.64 5.27
N ARG A 129 -19.40 -9.58 4.51
CA ARG A 129 -20.84 -9.72 4.41
C ARG A 129 -21.46 -10.23 5.71
N ALA A 130 -20.84 -11.22 6.36
CA ALA A 130 -21.29 -11.80 7.62
C ALA A 130 -21.25 -10.79 8.79
N LEU A 131 -20.24 -9.92 8.84
CA LEU A 131 -20.02 -8.98 9.95
C LEU A 131 -20.81 -7.66 9.78
N LYS A 132 -22.14 -7.75 9.59
CA LYS A 132 -23.03 -6.58 9.46
C LYS A 132 -22.88 -5.64 10.67
N GLY A 133 -22.80 -4.34 10.41
CA GLY A 133 -22.65 -3.32 11.46
C GLY A 133 -21.23 -3.12 12.00
N MET A 134 -20.25 -3.96 11.61
CA MET A 134 -18.85 -3.76 11.99
C MET A 134 -18.30 -2.46 11.39
N ARG A 135 -17.56 -1.69 12.21
CA ARG A 135 -16.85 -0.48 11.75
C ARG A 135 -15.86 -0.85 10.64
N GLY A 136 -15.78 -0.01 9.60
CA GLY A 136 -14.92 -0.29 8.45
C GLY A 136 -15.54 -1.20 7.38
N ARG A 137 -16.66 -1.89 7.65
CA ARG A 137 -17.28 -2.84 6.69
C ARG A 137 -17.56 -2.24 5.31
N ARG A 138 -18.14 -1.03 5.24
CA ARG A 138 -18.45 -0.38 3.95
C ARG A 138 -17.17 -0.11 3.14
N LYS A 139 -16.10 0.30 3.81
CA LYS A 139 -14.78 0.52 3.20
C LYS A 139 -14.15 -0.79 2.74
N ALA A 140 -14.22 -1.85 3.56
CA ALA A 140 -13.77 -3.19 3.19
C ALA A 140 -14.49 -3.70 1.92
N LEU A 141 -15.82 -3.66 1.90
CA LEU A 141 -16.60 -4.07 0.72
C LEU A 141 -16.29 -3.25 -0.53
N ARG A 142 -15.96 -1.95 -0.38
CA ARG A 142 -15.53 -1.10 -1.49
C ARG A 142 -14.12 -1.48 -1.97
N ALA A 143 -13.18 -1.70 -1.05
CA ALA A 143 -11.80 -2.09 -1.35
C ALA A 143 -11.74 -3.44 -2.06
N LEU A 144 -12.48 -4.44 -1.55
CA LEU A 144 -12.51 -5.80 -2.07
C LEU A 144 -13.09 -5.90 -3.49
N LYS A 145 -13.68 -4.84 -4.06
CA LYS A 145 -14.02 -4.79 -5.50
C LYS A 145 -12.78 -4.78 -6.39
N TYR A 146 -11.65 -4.33 -5.86
CA TYR A 146 -10.41 -4.12 -6.58
C TYR A 146 -9.29 -5.09 -6.18
N ALA A 147 -9.41 -5.75 -5.02
CA ALA A 147 -8.47 -6.79 -4.62
C ALA A 147 -8.49 -7.98 -5.60
N LYS A 148 -7.30 -8.46 -5.95
CA LYS A 148 -7.08 -9.65 -6.78
C LYS A 148 -6.05 -10.56 -6.11
N GLU A 149 -6.13 -11.82 -6.48
CA GLU A 149 -5.21 -12.88 -6.09
C GLU A 149 -4.06 -12.93 -7.11
N GLY A 150 -2.94 -13.54 -6.73
CA GLY A 150 -1.82 -13.79 -7.62
C GLY A 150 -0.71 -12.75 -7.56
N CYS A 151 -0.75 -11.79 -6.64
CA CYS A 151 0.35 -10.85 -6.45
C CYS A 151 1.58 -11.59 -5.87
N ASN A 152 2.77 -11.36 -6.44
CA ASN A 152 4.02 -12.00 -5.99
C ASN A 152 5.03 -11.00 -5.39
N SER A 153 4.78 -9.69 -5.48
CA SER A 153 5.66 -8.66 -4.95
C SER A 153 4.88 -7.40 -4.55
N PRO A 154 5.37 -6.60 -3.58
CA PRO A 154 4.69 -5.37 -3.19
C PRO A 154 4.56 -4.37 -4.34
N ARG A 155 5.57 -4.33 -5.21
CA ARG A 155 5.64 -3.41 -6.34
C ARG A 155 4.64 -3.75 -7.41
N GLU A 156 4.46 -5.03 -7.69
CA GLU A 156 3.39 -5.49 -8.58
C GLU A 156 2.02 -5.03 -8.08
N ALA A 157 1.76 -5.12 -6.76
CA ALA A 157 0.49 -4.67 -6.18
C ALA A 157 0.20 -3.20 -6.48
N LEU A 158 1.23 -2.36 -6.39
CA LEU A 158 1.12 -0.92 -6.65
C LEU A 158 0.97 -0.59 -8.13
N VAL A 159 1.74 -1.25 -9.01
CA VAL A 159 1.57 -1.15 -10.48
C VAL A 159 0.16 -1.55 -10.86
N PHE A 160 -0.32 -2.68 -10.33
CA PHE A 160 -1.68 -3.14 -10.53
C PHE A 160 -2.70 -2.08 -10.07
N MET A 161 -2.50 -1.45 -8.91
CA MET A 161 -3.39 -0.40 -8.44
C MET A 161 -3.37 0.82 -9.36
N ALA A 162 -2.19 1.29 -9.79
CA ALA A 162 -2.06 2.43 -10.69
C ALA A 162 -2.69 2.19 -12.07
N LEU A 163 -2.61 0.96 -12.59
CA LEU A 163 -3.18 0.61 -13.89
C LEU A 163 -4.67 0.25 -13.83
N SER A 164 -5.10 -0.51 -12.82
CA SER A 164 -6.43 -1.13 -12.79
C SER A 164 -7.50 -0.34 -12.05
N LEU A 165 -7.14 0.46 -11.04
CA LEU A 165 -8.11 1.23 -10.27
C LEU A 165 -8.81 2.26 -11.16
N PRO A 166 -10.08 2.60 -10.89
CA PRO A 166 -10.76 3.65 -11.63
C PRO A 166 -10.11 5.01 -11.37
N ASN A 167 -10.33 5.98 -12.27
CA ASN A 167 -9.86 7.36 -12.12
C ASN A 167 -10.28 8.00 -10.77
N ALA A 168 -11.45 7.62 -10.23
CA ALA A 168 -11.93 8.08 -8.92
C ALA A 168 -11.08 7.60 -7.73
N LEU A 169 -10.18 6.65 -7.97
CA LEU A 169 -9.18 6.14 -7.04
C LEU A 169 -7.75 6.35 -7.57
N GLY A 170 -7.56 7.15 -8.61
CA GLY A 170 -6.23 7.55 -9.10
C GLY A 170 -5.56 6.57 -10.06
N GLY A 171 -6.25 5.50 -10.48
CA GLY A 171 -5.72 4.57 -11.49
C GLY A 171 -6.24 4.82 -12.90
N MET A 172 -5.76 4.03 -13.88
CA MET A 172 -6.08 4.18 -15.32
C MET A 172 -7.34 3.43 -15.77
N GLY A 173 -7.96 2.62 -14.91
CA GLY A 173 -9.22 1.93 -15.22
C GLY A 173 -9.07 0.67 -16.09
N LEU A 174 -7.93 0.01 -16.10
CA LEU A 174 -7.71 -1.27 -16.77
C LEU A 174 -8.31 -2.45 -15.98
N ARG A 175 -9.63 -2.52 -15.95
CA ARG A 175 -10.41 -3.44 -15.07
C ARG A 175 -10.18 -4.94 -15.32
N THR A 176 -9.67 -5.31 -16.48
CA THR A 176 -9.41 -6.72 -16.86
C THR A 176 -7.98 -7.16 -16.60
N LEU A 177 -7.14 -6.29 -16.01
CA LEU A 177 -5.76 -6.63 -15.65
C LEU A 177 -5.77 -7.77 -14.63
N ARG A 178 -4.93 -8.78 -14.86
CA ARG A 178 -4.74 -9.93 -13.97
C ARG A 178 -3.27 -10.07 -13.62
N PHE A 179 -2.97 -10.36 -12.36
CA PHE A 179 -1.63 -10.73 -11.93
C PHE A 179 -1.23 -12.09 -12.50
N ASN A 180 0.08 -12.26 -12.75
CA ASN A 180 0.76 -13.54 -12.87
C ASN A 180 -0.03 -14.60 -13.64
N ARG A 181 -0.50 -14.22 -14.83
CA ARG A 181 -1.34 -15.11 -15.63
C ARG A 181 -0.47 -16.21 -16.21
N ARG A 182 -0.84 -17.47 -15.94
CA ARG A 182 -0.16 -18.66 -16.51
C ARG A 182 -0.42 -18.79 -18.01
N PHE A 183 0.65 -18.91 -18.79
CA PHE A 183 0.65 -19.24 -20.20
C PHE A 183 1.40 -20.56 -20.42
N VAL A 184 0.91 -21.38 -21.33
CA VAL A 184 1.51 -22.68 -21.68
C VAL A 184 1.95 -22.60 -23.13
N PHE A 185 3.24 -22.77 -23.38
CA PHE A 185 3.86 -22.72 -24.69
C PHE A 185 4.17 -24.14 -25.15
N ARG A 186 3.60 -24.51 -26.29
CA ARG A 186 3.97 -25.73 -27.01
C ARG A 186 4.86 -25.32 -28.16
N ALA A 187 6.16 -25.57 -28.05
CA ALA A 187 7.10 -25.27 -29.12
C ALA A 187 6.81 -26.19 -30.32
N LYS A 188 6.49 -25.58 -31.49
CA LYS A 188 6.21 -26.29 -32.74
C LYS A 188 7.37 -27.20 -33.21
N SER A 189 8.60 -26.96 -32.76
CA SER A 189 9.81 -27.69 -33.19
C SER A 189 10.35 -28.69 -32.16
N THR A 190 9.65 -28.93 -31.06
CA THR A 190 10.14 -29.91 -30.09
C THR A 190 10.03 -31.32 -30.67
N ARG A 191 11.12 -32.09 -30.55
CA ARG A 191 11.09 -33.56 -30.75
C ARG A 191 9.87 -34.11 -30.04
N ARG A 192 9.13 -35.04 -30.68
CA ARG A 192 7.98 -35.75 -30.07
C ARG A 192 8.34 -36.12 -28.62
N GLY A 193 7.67 -35.51 -27.64
CA GLY A 193 7.85 -35.79 -26.20
C GLY A 193 8.43 -34.68 -25.32
N ALA A 194 8.71 -33.46 -25.81
CA ALA A 194 9.11 -32.38 -24.91
C ALA A 194 7.92 -31.84 -24.09
N GLU A 195 8.14 -31.62 -22.80
CA GLU A 195 7.16 -31.04 -21.88
C GLU A 195 6.80 -29.59 -22.27
N PRO A 196 5.54 -29.17 -22.13
CA PRO A 196 5.13 -27.79 -22.33
C PRO A 196 5.88 -26.84 -21.40
N VAL A 197 6.30 -25.69 -21.92
CA VAL A 197 6.94 -24.66 -21.10
C VAL A 197 5.87 -23.77 -20.51
N GLU A 198 5.90 -23.56 -19.19
CA GLU A 198 5.01 -22.62 -18.52
C GLU A 198 5.71 -21.28 -18.25
N ARG A 199 4.98 -20.17 -18.44
CA ARG A 199 5.39 -18.83 -17.99
C ARG A 199 4.25 -18.14 -17.27
N PHE A 200 4.61 -17.23 -16.38
CA PHE A 200 3.67 -16.33 -15.72
C PHE A 200 4.04 -14.91 -16.11
N ALA A 201 3.12 -14.19 -16.76
CA ALA A 201 3.30 -12.78 -17.06
C ALA A 201 2.87 -11.96 -15.84
N ASP A 202 3.69 -10.99 -15.40
CA ASP A 202 3.41 -10.15 -14.22
C ASP A 202 2.00 -9.57 -14.29
N PHE A 203 1.63 -9.03 -15.47
CA PHE A 203 0.25 -8.68 -15.78
C PHE A 203 -0.22 -9.16 -17.14
N ALA A 204 -1.49 -9.53 -17.22
CA ALA A 204 -2.15 -9.86 -18.48
C ALA A 204 -3.47 -9.11 -18.68
N LEU A 205 -3.66 -8.63 -19.91
CA LEU A 205 -4.89 -8.08 -20.46
C LEU A 205 -5.35 -9.01 -21.59
N GLU A 206 -5.85 -10.20 -21.24
CA GLU A 206 -6.22 -11.25 -22.20
C GLU A 206 -7.18 -10.78 -23.30
N LYS A 207 -8.13 -9.89 -22.94
CA LYS A 207 -9.06 -9.28 -23.89
C LYS A 207 -8.35 -8.51 -25.03
N TYR A 208 -7.22 -7.89 -24.71
CA TYR A 208 -6.44 -7.07 -25.64
C TYR A 208 -5.26 -7.83 -26.24
N LYS A 209 -5.04 -9.09 -25.82
CA LYS A 209 -3.83 -9.85 -26.16
C LYS A 209 -2.55 -9.10 -25.80
N VAL A 210 -2.53 -8.48 -24.63
CA VAL A 210 -1.36 -7.76 -24.11
C VAL A 210 -0.89 -8.38 -22.81
N VAL A 211 0.42 -8.54 -22.67
CA VAL A 211 1.09 -8.78 -21.39
C VAL A 211 1.94 -7.56 -21.03
N ILE A 212 1.99 -7.24 -19.74
CA ILE A 212 2.86 -6.18 -19.22
C ILE A 212 3.84 -6.84 -18.27
N GLU A 213 5.13 -6.74 -18.58
CA GLU A 213 6.23 -7.27 -17.78
C GLU A 213 6.87 -6.13 -17.00
N TYR A 214 6.97 -6.28 -15.68
CA TYR A 214 7.50 -5.26 -14.81
C TYR A 214 8.99 -5.51 -14.55
N ASN A 215 9.85 -4.63 -15.07
CA ASN A 215 11.29 -4.76 -14.91
C ASN A 215 11.80 -3.89 -13.75
N SER A 216 12.14 -4.55 -12.65
CA SER A 216 12.72 -3.91 -11.46
C SER A 216 14.18 -3.51 -11.61
N LEU A 217 14.89 -4.02 -12.62
CA LEU A 217 16.33 -3.78 -12.80
C LEU A 217 16.56 -2.46 -13.55
N THR A 218 17.30 -1.56 -12.90
CA THR A 218 17.98 -0.46 -13.56
C THR A 218 19.23 -1.01 -14.25
N HIS A 219 19.19 -1.15 -15.57
CA HIS A 219 20.37 -1.20 -16.46
C HIS A 219 21.51 -2.17 -16.12
N HIS A 220 21.24 -3.45 -15.81
CA HIS A 220 22.25 -4.50 -16.01
C HIS A 220 22.10 -5.09 -17.42
N ALA A 221 22.66 -4.37 -18.40
CA ALA A 221 22.64 -4.68 -19.81
C ALA A 221 23.64 -5.79 -20.18
N SER A 222 23.57 -6.96 -19.53
CA SER A 222 24.29 -8.12 -20.06
C SER A 222 23.59 -8.61 -21.33
N ALA A 223 24.37 -9.02 -22.32
CA ALA A 223 23.82 -9.59 -23.55
C ALA A 223 22.89 -10.77 -23.27
N GLU A 224 23.18 -11.55 -22.23
CA GLU A 224 22.36 -12.68 -21.78
C GLU A 224 20.97 -12.24 -21.28
N ALA A 225 20.90 -11.16 -20.48
CA ALA A 225 19.63 -10.62 -20.00
C ALA A 225 18.78 -10.09 -21.17
N GLN A 226 19.40 -9.38 -22.12
CA GLN A 226 18.72 -8.90 -23.32
C GLN A 226 18.19 -10.05 -24.18
N MET A 227 18.99 -11.09 -24.40
CA MET A 227 18.55 -12.28 -25.14
C MET A 227 17.40 -13.01 -24.45
N LYS A 228 17.40 -13.05 -23.11
CA LYS A 228 16.31 -13.64 -22.32
C LYS A 228 15.01 -12.85 -22.48
N ASP A 229 15.08 -11.52 -22.43
CA ASP A 229 13.92 -10.64 -22.62
C ASP A 229 13.36 -10.78 -24.05
N VAL A 230 14.22 -10.77 -25.07
CA VAL A 230 13.82 -11.01 -26.46
C VAL A 230 13.14 -12.37 -26.61
N ARG A 231 13.69 -13.42 -26.01
CA ARG A 231 13.09 -14.77 -26.05
C ARG A 231 11.72 -14.78 -25.40
N ARG A 232 11.56 -14.09 -24.26
CA ARG A 232 10.27 -13.98 -23.55
C ARG A 232 9.23 -13.22 -24.39
N GLN A 233 9.63 -12.15 -25.07
CA GLN A 233 8.75 -11.44 -26.00
C GLN A 233 8.32 -12.33 -27.17
N MET A 234 9.25 -13.09 -27.77
CA MET A 234 8.94 -14.04 -28.85
C MET A 234 8.01 -15.17 -28.39
N GLU A 235 8.18 -15.67 -27.16
CA GLU A 235 7.29 -16.67 -26.56
C GLU A 235 5.85 -16.13 -26.54
N PHE A 236 5.60 -14.95 -25.97
CA PHE A 236 4.26 -14.34 -25.94
C PHE A 236 3.71 -14.02 -27.34
N ALA A 237 4.55 -13.49 -28.23
CA ALA A 237 4.17 -13.21 -29.61
C ALA A 237 3.69 -14.48 -30.35
N SER A 238 4.28 -15.66 -30.05
CA SER A 238 3.84 -16.93 -30.62
C SER A 238 2.41 -17.34 -30.21
N LEU A 239 1.91 -16.81 -29.09
CA LEU A 239 0.52 -16.97 -28.63
C LEU A 239 -0.39 -15.82 -29.10
N GLY A 240 0.13 -14.93 -29.95
CA GLY A 240 -0.55 -13.74 -30.43
C GLY A 240 -0.67 -12.64 -29.38
N PHE A 241 0.20 -12.62 -28.36
CA PHE A 241 0.25 -11.57 -27.36
C PHE A 241 1.37 -10.57 -27.62
N GLU A 242 1.06 -9.29 -27.51
CA GLU A 242 2.06 -8.21 -27.47
C GLU A 242 2.60 -8.05 -26.04
N CYS A 243 3.92 -7.95 -25.91
CA CYS A 243 4.60 -7.81 -24.63
C CYS A 243 5.12 -6.38 -24.45
N VAL A 244 4.63 -5.69 -23.43
CA VAL A 244 5.02 -4.32 -23.08
C VAL A 244 5.82 -4.33 -21.79
N ASN A 245 7.03 -3.76 -21.81
CA ASN A 245 7.85 -3.64 -20.60
C ASN A 245 7.51 -2.34 -19.86
N MET A 246 7.32 -2.45 -18.54
CA MET A 246 7.21 -1.31 -17.63
C MET A 246 8.42 -1.29 -16.69
N TYR A 247 9.17 -0.21 -16.68
CA TYR A 247 10.36 -0.07 -15.86
C TYR A 247 10.07 0.59 -14.52
N THR A 248 10.97 0.40 -13.57
CA THR A 248 10.93 1.05 -12.26
C THR A 248 10.75 2.57 -12.35
N SER A 249 11.52 3.25 -13.21
CA SER A 249 11.45 4.70 -13.37
C SER A 249 10.05 5.17 -13.75
N GLN A 250 9.38 4.44 -14.66
CA GLN A 250 8.00 4.71 -15.07
C GLN A 250 6.96 4.54 -13.96
N MET A 251 7.29 3.87 -12.86
CA MET A 251 6.41 3.81 -11.69
C MET A 251 6.76 4.90 -10.66
N SER A 252 8.05 5.20 -10.51
CA SER A 252 8.55 6.15 -9.51
C SER A 252 8.41 7.61 -9.94
N ASP A 253 8.61 7.91 -11.23
CA ASP A 253 8.45 9.25 -11.80
C ASP A 253 7.04 9.43 -12.38
N PRO A 254 6.29 10.45 -11.94
CA PRO A 254 4.95 10.71 -12.47
C PRO A 254 4.93 10.95 -13.99
N SER A 255 5.89 11.70 -14.54
CA SER A 255 5.92 12.07 -15.96
C SER A 255 6.18 10.84 -16.83
N ASP A 256 7.14 10.00 -16.43
CA ASP A 256 7.43 8.74 -17.11
C ASP A 256 6.21 7.81 -17.07
N PHE A 257 5.48 7.78 -15.95
CA PHE A 257 4.23 7.03 -15.86
C PHE A 257 3.20 7.54 -16.86
N GLU A 258 3.02 8.85 -16.97
CA GLU A 258 2.06 9.44 -17.92
C GLU A 258 2.40 9.04 -19.35
N GLN A 259 3.67 9.13 -19.74
CA GLN A 259 4.12 8.72 -21.07
C GLN A 259 3.83 7.24 -21.32
N PHE A 260 4.15 6.37 -20.35
CA PHE A 260 3.84 4.95 -20.43
C PHE A 260 2.33 4.70 -20.57
N ALA A 261 1.51 5.37 -19.75
CA ALA A 261 0.06 5.20 -19.77
C ALA A 261 -0.56 5.69 -21.09
N LEU A 262 -0.11 6.82 -21.63
CA LEU A 262 -0.56 7.33 -22.92
C LEU A 262 -0.19 6.35 -24.05
N TYR A 263 1.06 5.88 -24.09
CA TYR A 263 1.53 4.87 -25.05
C TYR A 263 0.70 3.59 -24.97
N LEU A 264 0.57 3.00 -23.78
CA LEU A 264 -0.19 1.78 -23.55
C LEU A 264 -1.64 1.94 -24.03
N PHE A 265 -2.30 3.05 -23.73
CA PHE A 265 -3.68 3.25 -24.15
C PHE A 265 -3.79 3.48 -25.67
N SER A 266 -3.03 4.41 -26.23
CA SER A 266 -3.23 4.83 -27.62
C SER A 266 -2.66 3.84 -28.63
N GLN A 267 -1.44 3.34 -28.40
CA GLN A 267 -0.72 2.53 -29.38
C GLN A 267 -1.02 1.04 -29.22
N VAL A 268 -1.06 0.56 -27.97
CA VAL A 268 -1.19 -0.88 -27.70
C VAL A 268 -2.66 -1.29 -27.57
N LEU A 269 -3.44 -0.58 -26.76
CA LEU A 269 -4.83 -0.96 -26.47
C LEU A 269 -5.86 -0.41 -27.48
N GLY A 270 -5.44 0.47 -28.40
CA GLY A 270 -6.33 1.13 -29.35
C GLY A 270 -7.43 1.96 -28.67
N LYS A 271 -7.11 2.57 -27.53
CA LYS A 271 -8.06 3.31 -26.67
C LYS A 271 -7.59 4.72 -26.39
N ARG A 272 -8.57 5.60 -26.21
CA ARG A 272 -8.30 6.94 -25.67
C ARG A 272 -8.37 6.92 -24.15
N LEU A 273 -7.27 7.24 -23.48
CA LEU A 273 -7.26 7.54 -22.06
C LEU A 273 -8.01 8.86 -21.82
N ARG A 274 -8.99 8.85 -20.91
CA ARG A 274 -9.80 10.04 -20.57
C ARG A 274 -9.93 10.15 -19.06
N ILE A 275 -9.28 11.15 -18.48
CA ILE A 275 -9.43 11.51 -17.07
C ILE A 275 -10.49 12.60 -16.98
N ARG A 276 -11.63 12.31 -16.33
CA ARG A 276 -12.79 13.22 -16.23
C ARG A 276 -13.25 13.44 -14.79
N ILE A 277 -12.35 13.23 -13.83
CA ILE A 277 -12.70 13.30 -12.40
C ILE A 277 -11.68 14.20 -11.70
N PRO A 278 -12.10 15.35 -11.12
CA PRO A 278 -11.15 16.30 -10.51
C PRO A 278 -10.35 15.70 -9.34
N ARG A 279 -10.91 14.71 -8.64
CA ARG A 279 -10.19 14.01 -7.56
C ARG A 279 -9.12 13.02 -8.04
N PHE A 280 -8.96 12.81 -9.35
CA PHE A 280 -7.98 11.86 -9.89
C PHE A 280 -6.57 12.13 -9.35
N TRP A 281 -6.06 13.35 -9.50
CA TRP A 281 -4.70 13.72 -9.09
C TRP A 281 -4.45 13.55 -7.60
N GLN A 282 -5.42 13.94 -6.75
CA GLN A 282 -5.36 13.68 -5.31
C GLN A 282 -5.28 12.18 -5.00
N MET A 283 -6.07 11.37 -5.68
CA MET A 283 -6.08 9.92 -5.44
C MET A 283 -4.85 9.25 -6.03
N ARG A 284 -4.26 9.81 -7.09
CA ARG A 284 -3.01 9.34 -7.68
C ARG A 284 -1.81 9.66 -6.80
N LEU A 285 -1.76 10.84 -6.19
CA LEU A 285 -0.78 11.19 -5.15
C LEU A 285 -0.76 10.13 -4.06
N ARG A 286 -1.95 9.69 -3.60
CA ARG A 286 -2.02 8.65 -2.57
C ARG A 286 -1.45 7.30 -3.02
N ILE A 287 -1.60 6.93 -4.29
CA ILE A 287 -0.91 5.73 -4.82
C ILE A 287 0.60 5.97 -4.87
N GLN A 288 1.04 7.17 -5.27
CA GLN A 288 2.46 7.51 -5.36
C GLN A 288 3.17 7.44 -4.01
N GLU A 289 2.55 7.95 -2.95
CA GLU A 289 3.05 7.85 -1.57
C GLU A 289 3.32 6.40 -1.16
N LEU A 290 2.46 5.45 -1.58
CA LEU A 290 2.63 4.03 -1.27
C LEU A 290 3.78 3.36 -2.05
N ILE A 291 4.26 3.96 -3.15
CA ILE A 291 5.39 3.44 -3.95
C ILE A 291 6.74 3.76 -3.31
N VAL A 292 6.81 4.90 -2.63
CA VAL A 292 8.04 5.46 -2.10
C VAL A 292 8.51 4.76 -0.82
N GLU A 293 7.66 3.96 -0.17
CA GLU A 293 7.89 3.48 1.18
C GLU A 293 8.15 1.95 1.25
N PRO A 294 9.42 1.48 1.23
CA PRO A 294 9.76 0.25 1.92
C PRO A 294 9.66 0.47 3.45
N PRO A 295 9.56 -0.59 4.28
CA PRO A 295 9.71 -0.43 5.72
C PRO A 295 11.11 0.14 6.02
N ILE A 296 11.21 0.98 7.04
CA ILE A 296 12.52 1.40 7.54
C ILE A 296 13.09 0.22 8.30
N GLU A 297 14.28 -0.24 7.92
CA GLU A 297 14.93 -1.38 8.57
C GLU A 297 15.05 -1.14 10.08
N PRO A 298 14.82 -2.15 10.94
CA PRO A 298 14.87 -1.99 12.40
C PRO A 298 16.16 -1.34 12.90
N GLU A 299 17.29 -1.69 12.28
CA GLU A 299 18.62 -1.13 12.57
C GLU A 299 18.70 0.39 12.33
N VAL A 300 17.91 0.90 11.39
CA VAL A 300 17.79 2.33 11.09
C VAL A 300 16.80 3.00 12.03
N VAL A 301 15.80 2.29 12.55
CA VAL A 301 14.87 2.81 13.56
C VAL A 301 15.57 3.00 14.91
N ASP A 302 16.51 2.12 15.24
CA ASP A 302 17.27 2.18 16.48
C ASP A 302 18.33 3.31 16.49
N ASP A 303 18.72 3.82 15.32
CA ASP A 303 19.61 4.98 15.14
C ASP A 303 18.81 6.26 14.85
N ARG A 304 18.74 7.16 15.84
CA ARG A 304 17.91 8.37 15.77
C ARG A 304 18.26 9.28 14.59
N ASP A 305 19.54 9.44 14.26
CA ASP A 305 19.99 10.36 13.22
C ASP A 305 19.75 9.77 11.83
N ARG A 306 20.00 8.47 11.66
CA ARG A 306 19.66 7.75 10.42
C ARG A 306 18.15 7.70 10.20
N TYR A 307 17.37 7.46 11.26
CA TYR A 307 15.91 7.50 11.19
C TYR A 307 15.42 8.88 10.72
N ALA A 308 15.90 9.95 11.35
CA ALA A 308 15.55 11.32 10.97
C ALA A 308 15.94 11.65 9.51
N ALA A 309 17.10 11.20 9.05
CA ALA A 309 17.55 11.39 7.67
C ALA A 309 16.65 10.67 6.64
N VAL A 310 16.21 9.44 6.94
CA VAL A 310 15.28 8.70 6.07
C VAL A 310 13.92 9.39 6.03
N LEU A 311 13.43 9.90 7.16
CA LEU A 311 12.18 10.65 7.21
C LEU A 311 12.24 11.95 6.38
N ASP A 312 13.34 12.70 6.48
CA ASP A 312 13.55 13.92 5.71
C ASP A 312 13.68 13.63 4.20
N MET A 313 14.40 12.56 3.81
CA MET A 313 14.46 12.10 2.42
C MET A 313 13.05 11.80 1.86
N ARG A 314 12.23 11.06 2.62
CA ARG A 314 10.85 10.75 2.23
C ARG A 314 10.01 12.01 2.09
N GLU A 315 10.12 12.95 3.03
CA GLU A 315 9.40 14.22 2.97
C GLU A 315 9.80 15.03 1.73
N ARG A 316 11.09 15.12 1.42
CA ARG A 316 11.59 15.76 0.19
C ARG A 316 11.05 15.09 -1.06
N GLN A 317 11.02 13.76 -1.11
CA GLN A 317 10.50 13.02 -2.25
C GLN A 317 9.01 13.23 -2.46
N VAL A 318 8.21 13.28 -1.38
CA VAL A 318 6.79 13.63 -1.45
C VAL A 318 6.61 15.08 -1.94
N ARG A 319 7.38 16.03 -1.40
CA ARG A 319 7.35 17.44 -1.82
C ARG A 319 7.73 17.61 -3.30
N TYR A 320 8.69 16.84 -3.79
CA TYR A 320 9.11 16.84 -5.21
C TYR A 320 8.09 16.18 -6.13
N SER A 321 7.57 15.01 -5.75
CA SER A 321 6.60 14.26 -6.55
C SER A 321 5.26 14.97 -6.65
N TYR A 322 4.90 15.76 -5.63
CA TYR A 322 3.62 16.45 -5.56
C TYR A 322 3.30 17.36 -6.77
N PRO A 323 4.11 18.39 -7.10
CA PRO A 323 3.85 19.26 -8.23
C PRO A 323 3.85 18.50 -9.57
N LEU A 324 4.66 17.44 -9.69
CA LEU A 324 4.70 16.60 -10.88
C LEU A 324 3.40 15.80 -11.05
N VAL A 325 2.93 15.14 -9.99
CA VAL A 325 1.66 14.41 -10.03
C VAL A 325 0.51 15.35 -10.39
N LEU A 326 0.49 16.59 -9.87
CA LEU A 326 -0.54 17.56 -10.22
C LEU A 326 -0.51 18.02 -11.69
N ARG A 327 0.62 17.90 -12.37
CA ARG A 327 0.76 18.23 -13.80
C ARG A 327 0.43 17.05 -14.71
N LEU A 328 0.22 15.84 -14.17
CA LEU A 328 -0.12 14.67 -14.97
C LEU A 328 -1.32 14.91 -15.85
N PHE A 329 -1.27 14.43 -17.09
CA PHE A 329 -2.38 14.54 -18.04
C PHE A 329 -2.84 15.99 -18.15
N GLN A 330 -1.89 16.93 -18.20
CA GLN A 330 -2.08 18.38 -18.31
C GLN A 330 -2.70 19.04 -17.06
N GLY A 331 -2.94 18.26 -16.00
CA GLY A 331 -3.36 18.75 -14.70
C GLY A 331 -4.77 19.35 -14.63
N PRO A 332 -5.29 19.65 -13.43
CA PRO A 332 -6.67 20.09 -13.23
C PRO A 332 -7.05 21.36 -14.00
N SER A 333 -6.13 22.31 -14.13
CA SER A 333 -6.36 23.61 -14.78
C SER A 333 -6.69 23.47 -16.26
N PHE A 334 -5.96 22.61 -16.99
CA PHE A 334 -6.24 22.31 -18.38
C PHE A 334 -7.67 21.76 -18.60
N TRP A 335 -8.15 20.94 -17.65
CA TRP A 335 -9.49 20.33 -17.73
C TRP A 335 -10.62 21.24 -17.21
N GLY A 336 -10.36 22.54 -17.04
CA GLY A 336 -11.38 23.52 -16.63
C GLY A 336 -11.67 23.54 -15.13
N PHE A 337 -10.84 22.91 -14.30
CA PHE A 337 -10.93 23.04 -12.84
C PHE A 337 -10.13 24.26 -12.36
N VAL A 338 -10.46 25.44 -12.90
CA VAL A 338 -9.72 26.71 -12.70
C VAL A 338 -9.66 27.12 -11.23
N ASP A 339 -10.71 26.80 -10.46
CA ASP A 339 -10.80 27.04 -9.02
C ASP A 339 -10.44 25.81 -8.16
N TRP A 340 -9.76 24.80 -8.72
CA TRP A 340 -9.32 23.64 -7.95
C TRP A 340 -8.22 24.03 -6.96
N ARG A 341 -8.63 24.58 -5.82
CA ARG A 341 -7.79 24.84 -4.67
C ARG A 341 -7.67 23.55 -3.86
N TRP A 342 -6.65 22.76 -4.17
CA TRP A 342 -6.21 21.76 -3.22
C TRP A 342 -5.40 22.46 -2.13
N LYS A 343 -6.07 22.74 -1.00
CA LYS A 343 -5.37 23.15 0.21
C LYS A 343 -4.76 21.89 0.81
N TRP A 344 -3.43 21.85 0.86
CA TRP A 344 -2.70 20.93 1.74
C TRP A 344 -3.21 21.21 3.15
N SER A 345 -4.21 20.47 3.62
CA SER A 345 -4.82 20.80 4.90
C SER A 345 -3.81 20.49 6.00
N ALA A 346 -3.79 21.31 7.05
CA ALA A 346 -3.04 21.00 8.26
C ALA A 346 -3.37 19.61 8.81
N ALA A 347 -4.52 19.01 8.48
CA ALA A 347 -4.90 17.64 8.81
C ALA A 347 -4.24 16.57 7.93
N GLN A 348 -3.98 16.86 6.65
CA GLN A 348 -3.23 16.00 5.73
C GLN A 348 -1.74 16.13 5.99
N GLU A 349 -1.26 17.35 6.22
CA GLU A 349 0.06 17.62 6.78
C GLU A 349 0.21 16.96 8.13
N ALA A 350 -0.80 17.03 9.00
CA ALA A 350 -0.78 16.34 10.28
C ALA A 350 -0.84 14.84 10.16
N ARG A 351 -1.43 14.27 9.10
CA ARG A 351 -1.46 12.82 8.84
C ARG A 351 -0.13 12.34 8.27
N ALA A 352 0.40 13.01 7.24
CA ALA A 352 1.77 12.80 6.76
C ALA A 352 2.77 12.96 7.93
N ARG A 353 2.62 14.03 8.73
CA ARG A 353 3.35 14.23 9.99
C ARG A 353 2.92 13.31 11.13
N ARG A 354 1.79 12.58 11.11
CA ARG A 354 1.41 11.62 12.19
C ARG A 354 2.12 10.30 11.97
N TRP A 355 2.38 9.96 10.72
CA TRP A 355 3.36 8.96 10.31
C TRP A 355 4.80 9.39 10.67
N LEU A 356 5.09 10.70 10.75
CA LEU A 356 6.42 11.23 11.13
C LEU A 356 6.56 11.67 12.62
N ARG A 357 5.47 11.74 13.40
CA ARG A 357 5.44 12.28 14.80
C ARG A 357 5.65 11.22 15.87
N PHE A 358 6.34 10.14 15.56
CA PHE A 358 6.77 9.20 16.61
C PHE A 358 8.01 9.71 17.38
N VAL A 359 8.66 10.78 16.90
CA VAL A 359 9.94 11.28 17.45
C VAL A 359 9.81 12.05 18.78
N ASP A 360 8.61 12.50 19.18
CA ASP A 360 8.45 13.33 20.40
C ASP A 360 7.83 12.62 21.61
N ARG A 361 7.58 11.30 21.52
CA ARG A 361 7.06 10.52 22.66
C ARG A 361 8.09 9.66 23.37
N THR A 362 9.28 9.50 22.80
CA THR A 362 10.42 8.88 23.48
C THR A 362 11.24 9.88 24.30
N SER A 363 10.97 11.20 24.16
CA SER A 363 11.67 12.28 24.87
C SER A 363 11.07 12.68 26.23
N SER A 364 9.99 12.04 26.72
CA SER A 364 9.38 12.38 28.02
C SER A 364 9.36 11.23 29.04
N GLY A 365 10.24 10.23 28.86
CA GLY A 365 10.26 9.02 29.67
C GLY A 365 11.64 8.64 30.19
N ARG A 366 12.40 9.58 30.75
CA ARG A 366 13.49 9.43 31.75
C ARG A 366 14.29 10.73 31.75
N ASP A 367 14.18 11.50 32.81
CA ASP A 367 15.33 11.88 33.63
C ASP A 367 14.87 12.66 34.86
N GLY A 368 15.15 12.10 36.02
CA GLY A 368 15.15 12.82 37.28
C GLY A 368 16.35 13.75 37.32
N SER A 369 16.07 15.01 37.62
CA SER A 369 16.91 15.94 38.39
C SER A 369 18.44 15.74 38.38
N VAL A 370 19.16 16.68 37.74
CA VAL A 370 20.17 17.52 38.42
C VAL A 370 20.14 18.90 37.74
N GLY A 371 19.94 19.96 38.53
CA GLY A 371 19.82 21.33 38.04
C GLY A 371 21.17 22.04 37.89
N VAL A 372 21.22 23.01 36.97
CA VAL A 372 22.05 24.22 37.09
C VAL A 372 21.25 25.37 36.47
N GLY A 373 21.16 26.48 37.21
CA GLY A 373 20.13 27.52 37.07
C GLY A 373 20.24 28.44 35.86
N TRP A 374 19.10 29.04 35.52
CA TRP A 374 19.00 30.23 34.69
C TRP A 374 18.36 31.36 35.50
N GLY A 375 19.13 32.41 35.71
CA GLY A 375 18.66 33.73 36.15
C GLY A 375 17.75 34.34 35.09
N GLY A 376 16.70 35.01 35.55
CA GLY A 376 15.64 35.53 34.71
C GLY A 376 16.01 36.76 33.88
N ALA A 377 15.20 37.03 32.86
CA ALA A 377 14.65 38.35 32.58
C ALA A 377 13.44 38.23 31.63
N SER A 378 12.48 39.09 31.91
CA SER A 378 11.10 39.19 31.45
C SER A 378 10.90 39.74 30.03
N VAL A 379 9.83 39.26 29.39
CA VAL A 379 8.73 40.00 28.72
C VAL A 379 9.09 41.25 27.88
N GLY A 380 8.68 41.21 26.61
CA GLY A 380 8.56 42.38 25.75
C GLY A 380 7.67 42.11 24.55
N SER A 381 6.35 42.14 24.75
CA SER A 381 5.34 42.25 23.71
C SER A 381 5.44 43.60 23.01
N PHE A 382 5.53 43.64 21.68
CA PHE A 382 5.26 44.86 20.92
C PHE A 382 4.40 44.58 19.69
N SER A 383 3.18 45.09 19.78
CA SER A 383 2.22 45.28 18.70
C SER A 383 2.55 46.55 17.92
N GLY A 384 2.35 46.53 16.60
CA GLY A 384 1.74 47.68 15.92
C GLY A 384 2.42 48.20 14.64
N ARG A 385 1.55 48.34 13.63
CA ARG A 385 1.52 49.34 12.54
C ARG A 385 2.20 49.00 11.21
N ASN A 386 1.32 48.68 10.24
CA ASN A 386 1.11 49.37 8.97
C ASN A 386 2.25 50.25 8.44
N TYR A 387 2.76 49.91 7.26
CA TYR A 387 3.11 50.89 6.23
C TYR A 387 2.79 50.34 4.83
N GLN A 388 2.07 51.15 4.05
CA GLN A 388 1.85 51.02 2.62
C GLN A 388 3.15 51.34 1.84
N GLY A 389 3.30 50.83 0.61
CA GLY A 389 4.22 51.39 -0.38
C GLY A 389 4.89 50.39 -1.34
N ILE A 390 4.27 50.17 -2.50
CA ILE A 390 4.86 49.72 -3.80
C ILE A 390 5.71 50.90 -4.36
N PRO A 391 6.76 50.79 -5.24
CA PRO A 391 6.99 49.87 -6.38
C PRO A 391 8.40 49.23 -6.52
N VAL A 392 8.50 48.06 -7.16
CA VAL A 392 9.02 47.81 -8.54
C VAL A 392 10.34 48.52 -8.86
N LEU A 393 11.41 47.73 -9.02
CA LEU A 393 12.46 47.99 -10.00
C LEU A 393 12.97 46.66 -10.57
N SER A 394 12.98 46.64 -11.91
CA SER A 394 13.55 45.66 -12.82
C SER A 394 15.07 45.57 -12.73
N THR A 395 15.60 44.35 -12.80
CA THR A 395 16.61 43.89 -13.78
C THR A 395 16.67 42.36 -13.75
#